data_AF-A0A4S4M749-F1
#
_entry.id   AF-A0A4S4M749-F1
#
_cell.length_a   1.000
_cell.length_b   1.000
_cell.length_c   1.000
_cell.angle_alpha   90.00
_cell.angle_beta   90.00
_cell.angle_gamma   90.00
#
_symmetry.space_group_name_H-M   'P 1'
#
loop_
_entity.id
_entity.type
_entity.pdbx_description
1 polymer ?
#
loop_
_entity_poly.entity_id
_entity_poly.type
_entity_poly.pdbx_seq_one_letter_code
_entity_poly.pdbx_strand_id
1 'polypeptide(L)'
;MYNGRVLVSTFAGETAAFGGKGWEWARERMEEIAPIHFVPAFFVDPARYPSLKSIDGIFHWNGSWPLHLNPSSHRSEIACPRLDSDRHHLHHLKSKNTHSGKKKKTYMAAVSPWFFTVTLRTRFVEQELDLSRRRLALRPAVGIYSIDPGSGRDGPDNIMEWCAASRLTVILLLRPSPPYHSTDSTYQLHALDADYGESHYIGPIKGAQPNSEGWVNGFPHLPWLKLNSHFARAFREGPPAKKHWLGLGKKVEAKMEKDEIYVWARPHLKDAPAPDAVERPSGWELTDDKFWAVIFATSPASITLCSKTEKPQYIQIPAGISKLSHPLVPGGGIQVQMIRNGVVVAQCAPTTDEFCVHERPEVYNFNAFVAMSE
;
A
#
# COMPACT_ATOMS: atom_id res chain seq x y z
N MET A 1 -8.89 -11.62 17.68
CA MET A 1 -9.51 -10.94 18.83
C MET A 1 -9.15 -9.46 18.82
N TYR A 2 -10.02 -8.59 19.31
CA TYR A 2 -9.81 -7.14 19.48
C TYR A 2 -10.52 -6.69 20.77
N ASN A 3 -9.79 -6.07 21.70
CA ASN A 3 -10.32 -5.62 23.01
C ASN A 3 -11.20 -6.66 23.73
N GLY A 4 -10.74 -7.92 23.77
CA GLY A 4 -11.46 -9.05 24.40
C GLY A 4 -12.59 -9.65 23.57
N ARG A 5 -12.86 -9.14 22.36
CA ARG A 5 -13.95 -9.59 21.47
C ARG A 5 -13.43 -10.32 20.22
N VAL A 6 -14.29 -11.13 19.60
CA VAL A 6 -14.03 -11.70 18.26
C VAL A 6 -14.08 -10.56 17.23
N LEU A 7 -13.09 -10.46 16.34
CA LEU A 7 -13.16 -9.54 15.20
C LEU A 7 -13.94 -10.23 14.09
N VAL A 8 -14.98 -9.58 13.56
CA VAL A 8 -15.77 -10.07 12.42
C VAL A 8 -15.74 -9.02 11.32
N SER A 9 -15.59 -9.46 10.08
CA SER A 9 -15.62 -8.63 8.87
C SER A 9 -16.30 -9.41 7.74
N THR A 10 -16.74 -8.71 6.70
CA THR A 10 -17.28 -9.28 5.46
C THR A 10 -16.75 -8.47 4.28
N PHE A 11 -16.65 -9.11 3.12
CA PHE A 11 -16.52 -8.41 1.85
C PHE A 11 -17.93 -8.16 1.29
N ALA A 12 -18.25 -6.91 0.94
CA ALA A 12 -19.60 -6.49 0.55
C ALA A 12 -20.68 -6.93 1.56
N GLY A 13 -21.90 -7.15 1.05
CA GLY A 13 -23.01 -7.73 1.80
C GLY A 13 -23.91 -6.69 2.49
N GLU A 14 -23.72 -5.39 2.28
CA GLU A 14 -24.57 -4.33 2.86
C GLU A 14 -26.08 -4.48 2.59
N THR A 15 -26.46 -5.20 1.53
CA THR A 15 -27.84 -5.51 1.14
C THR A 15 -28.37 -6.83 1.72
N ALA A 16 -27.56 -7.60 2.46
CA ALA A 16 -27.94 -8.91 2.99
C ALA A 16 -29.16 -8.79 3.93
N ALA A 17 -30.29 -9.34 3.48
CA ALA A 17 -31.58 -9.11 4.12
C ALA A 17 -31.87 -10.05 5.30
N PHE A 18 -31.22 -11.21 5.41
CA PHE A 18 -31.44 -12.22 6.47
C PHE A 18 -32.93 -12.51 6.75
N GLY A 19 -33.71 -12.79 5.69
CA GLY A 19 -35.16 -13.00 5.80
C GLY A 19 -35.95 -11.75 6.20
N GLY A 20 -35.47 -10.57 5.80
CA GLY A 20 -36.07 -9.26 6.12
C GLY A 20 -35.60 -8.63 7.43
N LYS A 21 -34.73 -9.30 8.20
CA LYS A 21 -34.28 -8.88 9.54
C LYS A 21 -32.99 -8.05 9.53
N GLY A 22 -32.20 -8.13 8.45
CA GLY A 22 -31.00 -7.33 8.24
C GLY A 22 -29.85 -7.57 9.23
N TRP A 23 -28.84 -6.69 9.15
CA TRP A 23 -27.59 -6.82 9.89
C TRP A 23 -27.68 -6.61 11.41
N GLU A 24 -28.74 -5.98 11.93
CA GLU A 24 -28.93 -5.86 13.38
C GLU A 24 -29.26 -7.25 13.98
N TRP A 25 -30.18 -8.00 13.37
CA TRP A 25 -30.48 -9.38 13.75
C TRP A 25 -29.31 -10.35 13.53
N ALA A 26 -28.59 -10.22 12.41
CA ALA A 26 -27.42 -11.06 12.14
C ALA A 26 -26.31 -10.85 13.19
N ARG A 27 -26.16 -9.62 13.71
CA ARG A 27 -25.26 -9.32 14.83
C ARG A 27 -25.69 -10.02 16.12
N GLU A 28 -26.98 -9.95 16.48
CA GLU A 28 -27.50 -10.61 17.70
C GLU A 28 -27.19 -12.10 17.73
N ARG A 29 -27.47 -12.82 16.62
CA ARG A 29 -27.19 -14.25 16.50
C ARG A 29 -25.69 -14.61 16.59
N MET A 30 -24.79 -13.67 16.26
CA MET A 30 -23.35 -13.84 16.48
C MET A 30 -22.93 -13.53 17.92
N GLU A 31 -23.52 -12.50 18.55
CA GLU A 31 -23.22 -12.14 19.95
C GLU A 31 -23.74 -13.17 20.97
N GLU A 32 -24.72 -14.00 20.59
CA GLU A 32 -25.13 -15.22 21.33
C GLU A 32 -24.04 -16.30 21.42
N ILE A 33 -23.11 -16.35 20.47
CA ILE A 33 -22.00 -17.33 20.44
C ILE A 33 -20.77 -16.75 21.15
N ALA A 34 -20.40 -15.50 20.83
CA ALA A 34 -19.28 -14.81 21.45
C ALA A 34 -19.41 -13.29 21.28
N PRO A 35 -18.94 -12.45 22.24
CA PRO A 35 -18.94 -10.99 22.07
C PRO A 35 -18.10 -10.57 20.84
N ILE A 36 -18.72 -9.92 19.86
CA ILE A 36 -18.05 -9.51 18.61
C ILE A 36 -17.73 -8.01 18.53
N HIS A 37 -16.80 -7.70 17.62
CA HIS A 37 -16.50 -6.35 17.13
C HIS A 37 -16.61 -6.38 15.61
N PHE A 38 -17.69 -5.83 15.05
CA PHE A 38 -18.04 -6.00 13.64
C PHE A 38 -17.55 -4.82 12.76
N VAL A 39 -16.69 -5.12 11.79
CA VAL A 39 -15.98 -4.13 10.96
C VAL A 39 -15.96 -4.59 9.48
N PRO A 40 -17.09 -4.52 8.77
CA PRO A 40 -17.22 -5.02 7.39
C PRO A 40 -16.71 -4.04 6.33
N ALA A 41 -16.39 -4.57 5.14
CA ALA A 41 -16.16 -3.81 3.91
C ALA A 41 -17.46 -3.63 3.12
N PHE A 42 -18.36 -2.78 3.63
CA PHE A 42 -19.58 -2.41 2.93
C PHE A 42 -19.32 -1.32 1.89
N PHE A 43 -19.79 -1.54 0.65
CA PHE A 43 -19.60 -0.62 -0.48
C PHE A 43 -20.67 0.47 -0.52
N VAL A 44 -20.77 1.22 0.58
CA VAL A 44 -21.75 2.31 0.78
C VAL A 44 -21.05 3.65 1.02
N ASP A 45 -21.70 4.73 0.60
CA ASP A 45 -21.29 6.11 0.94
C ASP A 45 -21.07 6.25 2.46
N PRO A 46 -19.86 6.67 2.90
CA PRO A 46 -19.56 7.00 4.29
C PRO A 46 -20.57 7.88 5.00
N ALA A 47 -21.31 8.76 4.29
CA ALA A 47 -22.40 9.55 4.89
C ALA A 47 -23.46 8.69 5.61
N ARG A 48 -23.58 7.39 5.27
CA ARG A 48 -24.50 6.42 5.89
C ARG A 48 -23.95 5.79 7.18
N TYR A 49 -22.65 5.87 7.49
CA TYR A 49 -22.07 5.23 8.68
C TYR A 49 -22.69 5.64 10.04
N PRO A 50 -23.21 6.87 10.24
CA PRO A 50 -23.92 7.24 11.46
C PRO A 50 -25.25 6.52 11.69
N SER A 51 -25.93 6.02 10.64
CA SER A 51 -27.21 5.30 10.77
C SER A 51 -27.05 3.78 10.84
N LEU A 52 -25.92 3.22 10.39
CA LEU A 52 -25.60 1.80 10.52
C LEU A 52 -25.33 1.43 12.00
N LYS A 53 -26.35 0.97 12.74
CA LYS A 53 -26.19 0.57 14.15
C LYS A 53 -25.41 -0.74 14.33
N SER A 54 -25.56 -1.67 13.39
CA SER A 54 -24.96 -3.01 13.45
C SER A 54 -23.42 -3.02 13.49
N ILE A 55 -22.76 -2.03 12.89
CA ILE A 55 -21.29 -2.02 12.74
C ILE A 55 -20.58 -1.27 13.89
N ASP A 56 -19.48 -1.82 14.38
CA ASP A 56 -18.56 -1.18 15.34
C ASP A 56 -17.43 -0.40 14.64
N GLY A 57 -17.25 -0.61 13.35
CA GLY A 57 -16.30 0.09 12.48
C GLY A 57 -16.61 -0.14 11.00
N ILE A 58 -15.71 0.32 10.11
CA ILE A 58 -15.74 -0.04 8.69
C ILE A 58 -14.35 -0.47 8.20
N PHE A 59 -14.31 -1.40 7.24
CA PHE A 59 -13.16 -1.73 6.43
C PHE A 59 -13.22 -0.99 5.09
N HIS A 60 -12.24 -0.12 4.85
CA HIS A 60 -12.10 0.56 3.57
C HIS A 60 -11.20 -0.26 2.63
N TRP A 61 -11.73 -1.36 2.08
CA TRP A 61 -11.05 -2.23 1.11
C TRP A 61 -10.44 -1.43 -0.05
N ASN A 62 -11.26 -0.57 -0.66
CA ASN A 62 -10.86 0.31 -1.77
C ASN A 62 -9.81 1.38 -1.38
N GLY A 63 -9.48 1.53 -0.09
CA GLY A 63 -8.44 2.46 0.39
C GLY A 63 -7.02 2.07 -0.02
N SER A 64 -6.81 0.82 -0.42
CA SER A 64 -5.54 0.35 -0.97
C SER A 64 -5.14 1.07 -2.27
N TRP A 65 -6.10 1.51 -3.09
CA TRP A 65 -5.86 1.88 -4.50
C TRP A 65 -6.44 3.24 -4.88
N PRO A 66 -5.80 3.99 -5.80
CA PRO A 66 -6.27 5.29 -6.24
C PRO A 66 -7.34 5.17 -7.35
N LEU A 67 -8.51 4.62 -6.99
CA LEU A 67 -9.62 4.32 -7.92
C LEU A 67 -10.25 5.53 -8.65
N HIS A 68 -9.74 6.75 -8.43
CA HIS A 68 -10.11 7.97 -9.17
C HIS A 68 -9.33 8.11 -10.50
N LEU A 69 -8.21 7.41 -10.63
CA LEU A 69 -7.32 7.55 -11.78
C LEU A 69 -7.82 6.79 -13.01
N ASN A 70 -7.48 7.34 -14.17
CA ASN A 70 -7.93 6.91 -15.50
C ASN A 70 -6.88 7.35 -16.55
N PRO A 71 -6.90 6.82 -17.79
CA PRO A 71 -5.89 7.14 -18.81
C PRO A 71 -5.71 8.64 -19.14
N SER A 72 -6.65 9.51 -18.77
CA SER A 72 -6.55 10.97 -18.93
C SER A 72 -6.02 11.70 -17.68
N SER A 73 -5.71 11.00 -16.58
CA SER A 73 -5.07 11.59 -15.39
C SER A 73 -3.66 12.10 -15.70
N HIS A 74 -3.23 13.14 -14.98
CA HIS A 74 -1.93 13.74 -15.25
C HIS A 74 -0.77 12.80 -14.85
N ARG A 75 0.33 12.81 -15.61
CA ARG A 75 1.44 11.86 -15.43
C ARG A 75 2.08 11.88 -14.04
N SER A 76 2.11 13.03 -13.37
CA SER A 76 2.57 13.15 -11.97
C SER A 76 1.57 12.63 -10.93
N GLU A 77 0.27 12.60 -11.26
CA GLU A 77 -0.79 12.02 -10.42
C GLU A 77 -0.84 10.50 -10.56
N ILE A 78 -0.57 9.98 -11.78
CA ILE A 78 -0.37 8.55 -12.04
C ILE A 78 0.90 8.05 -11.34
N ALA A 79 1.99 8.83 -11.37
CA ALA A 79 3.22 8.50 -10.64
C ALA A 79 3.00 8.51 -9.12
N CYS A 80 2.64 9.66 -8.53
CA CYS A 80 2.48 9.82 -7.09
C CYS A 80 1.00 10.06 -6.71
N PRO A 81 0.18 8.98 -6.59
CA PRO A 81 -1.28 9.08 -6.47
C PRO A 81 -1.76 9.62 -5.12
N ARG A 82 -2.90 10.34 -5.14
CA ARG A 82 -3.53 10.88 -3.93
C ARG A 82 -4.35 9.82 -3.20
N LEU A 83 -3.72 9.17 -2.22
CA LEU A 83 -4.38 8.19 -1.34
C LEU A 83 -5.10 8.90 -0.17
N ASP A 84 -6.16 9.64 -0.50
CA ASP A 84 -6.90 10.48 0.46
C ASP A 84 -8.42 10.22 0.54
N SER A 85 -8.92 9.21 -0.17
CA SER A 85 -10.28 8.65 -0.06
C SER A 85 -10.68 8.35 1.39
N ASP A 86 -9.73 7.83 2.20
CA ASP A 86 -9.75 7.75 3.66
C ASP A 86 -10.42 8.93 4.38
N ARG A 87 -10.25 10.16 3.88
CA ARG A 87 -10.76 11.39 4.52
C ARG A 87 -12.28 11.38 4.65
N HIS A 88 -13.00 10.85 3.67
CA HIS A 88 -14.48 10.78 3.69
C HIS A 88 -14.98 9.78 4.73
N HIS A 89 -14.32 8.62 4.82
CA HIS A 89 -14.57 7.60 5.84
C HIS A 89 -14.26 8.14 7.24
N LEU A 90 -13.07 8.71 7.43
CA LEU A 90 -12.62 9.30 8.69
C LEU A 90 -13.40 10.57 9.09
N HIS A 91 -14.11 11.24 8.17
CA HIS A 91 -15.06 12.29 8.52
C HIS A 91 -16.30 11.68 9.19
N HIS A 92 -16.91 10.68 8.57
CA HIS A 92 -18.22 10.16 8.98
C HIS A 92 -18.18 9.14 10.14
N LEU A 93 -17.01 8.56 10.44
CA LEU A 93 -16.79 7.73 11.63
C LEU A 93 -16.58 8.56 12.91
N LYS A 94 -16.31 9.87 12.79
CA LYS A 94 -16.24 10.79 13.94
C LYS A 94 -17.67 11.11 14.40
N SER A 95 -18.05 10.61 15.58
CA SER A 95 -19.33 10.98 16.20
C SER A 95 -19.42 12.50 16.33
N LYS A 96 -20.40 13.12 15.65
CA LYS A 96 -20.64 14.58 15.72
C LYS A 96 -21.22 15.04 17.07
N ASN A 97 -21.54 14.11 17.99
CA ASN A 97 -21.98 14.40 19.35
C ASN A 97 -21.04 13.78 20.39
N THR A 98 -20.12 14.59 20.92
CA THR A 98 -19.30 14.29 22.10
C THR A 98 -20.11 14.24 23.40
N HIS A 99 -21.28 14.87 23.43
CA HIS A 99 -22.15 14.98 24.60
C HIS A 99 -23.06 13.75 24.86
N SER A 100 -23.07 12.74 23.99
CA SER A 100 -24.02 11.60 24.09
C SER A 100 -23.38 10.23 24.39
N GLY A 101 -22.12 10.20 24.83
CA GLY A 101 -21.43 8.97 25.26
C GLY A 101 -21.20 7.89 24.19
N LYS A 102 -21.66 8.09 22.95
CA LYS A 102 -21.53 7.11 21.87
C LYS A 102 -20.07 6.90 21.49
N LYS A 103 -19.62 5.63 21.60
CA LYS A 103 -18.26 5.21 21.25
C LYS A 103 -17.93 5.56 19.79
N LYS A 104 -16.71 6.04 19.58
CA LYS A 104 -16.10 6.26 18.25
C LYS A 104 -16.00 4.92 17.51
N LYS A 105 -16.50 4.86 16.27
CA LYS A 105 -16.40 3.67 15.41
C LYS A 105 -14.95 3.44 14.98
N THR A 106 -14.58 2.18 14.79
CA THR A 106 -13.22 1.76 14.36
C THR A 106 -13.02 2.02 12.86
N TYR A 107 -11.78 2.25 12.44
CA TYR A 107 -11.41 2.36 11.03
C TYR A 107 -10.38 1.30 10.65
N MET A 108 -10.78 0.36 9.79
CA MET A 108 -9.92 -0.65 9.19
C MET A 108 -9.48 -0.12 7.82
N ALA A 109 -8.18 0.12 7.65
CA ALA A 109 -7.57 0.58 6.40
C ALA A 109 -7.00 -0.61 5.63
N ALA A 110 -7.09 -0.56 4.31
CA ALA A 110 -6.46 -1.53 3.41
C ALA A 110 -5.20 -0.93 2.78
N VAL A 111 -4.17 -1.77 2.55
CA VAL A 111 -3.04 -1.48 1.67
C VAL A 111 -2.58 -2.78 1.01
N SER A 112 -2.42 -2.76 -0.31
CA SER A 112 -1.73 -3.81 -1.07
C SER A 112 -0.46 -3.25 -1.70
N PRO A 113 0.62 -4.04 -1.90
CA PRO A 113 1.74 -3.63 -2.74
C PRO A 113 1.38 -3.54 -4.24
N TRP A 114 0.32 -4.21 -4.69
CA TRP A 114 0.02 -4.44 -6.11
C TRP A 114 -1.46 -4.74 -6.35
N PHE A 115 -1.93 -4.61 -7.59
CA PHE A 115 -3.23 -5.13 -8.01
C PHE A 115 -3.37 -5.15 -9.52
N PHE A 116 -3.74 -6.29 -10.09
CA PHE A 116 -4.27 -6.42 -11.44
C PHE A 116 -5.21 -7.61 -11.50
N THR A 117 -6.39 -7.43 -12.10
CA THR A 117 -7.39 -8.49 -12.29
C THR A 117 -7.86 -8.55 -13.73
N VAL A 118 -8.20 -9.77 -14.16
CA VAL A 118 -8.84 -10.06 -15.46
C VAL A 118 -10.35 -10.28 -15.34
N THR A 119 -10.85 -10.58 -14.13
CA THR A 119 -12.26 -11.00 -13.90
C THR A 119 -13.22 -9.84 -13.64
N LEU A 120 -12.72 -8.62 -13.38
CA LEU A 120 -13.54 -7.44 -13.08
C LEU A 120 -13.12 -6.22 -13.92
N ARG A 121 -14.11 -5.43 -14.38
CA ARG A 121 -13.92 -4.16 -15.12
C ARG A 121 -13.53 -2.97 -14.20
N THR A 122 -12.74 -3.24 -13.18
CA THR A 122 -12.12 -2.22 -12.31
C THR A 122 -10.83 -1.67 -12.95
N ARG A 123 -10.33 -0.53 -12.47
CA ARG A 123 -9.28 0.26 -13.15
C ARG A 123 -8.14 0.55 -12.18
N PHE A 124 -6.90 0.33 -12.61
CA PHE A 124 -5.76 0.18 -11.70
C PHE A 124 -4.59 1.10 -12.00
N VAL A 125 -3.82 1.41 -10.96
CA VAL A 125 -2.55 2.15 -11.02
C VAL A 125 -1.56 1.50 -10.08
N GLU A 126 -0.32 1.42 -10.56
CA GLU A 126 0.84 0.92 -9.83
C GLU A 126 1.20 1.84 -8.65
N GLN A 127 1.35 1.28 -7.44
CA GLN A 127 1.52 2.10 -6.24
C GLN A 127 2.97 2.58 -6.04
N GLU A 128 3.24 3.86 -6.29
CA GLU A 128 4.51 4.48 -5.93
C GLU A 128 4.66 4.66 -4.41
N LEU A 129 5.51 3.82 -3.79
CA LEU A 129 6.21 4.22 -2.57
C LEU A 129 7.15 5.39 -2.91
N ASP A 130 7.10 6.48 -2.14
CA ASP A 130 8.04 7.62 -2.19
C ASP A 130 9.05 7.62 -1.01
N LEU A 131 8.58 7.40 0.24
CA LEU A 131 9.34 7.42 1.51
C LEU A 131 10.04 8.73 1.91
N SER A 132 10.16 9.74 1.03
CA SER A 132 11.16 10.81 1.13
C SER A 132 10.66 12.18 1.63
N ARG A 133 9.40 12.54 1.43
CA ARG A 133 8.85 13.91 1.66
C ARG A 133 7.63 13.92 2.60
N ARG A 134 7.33 14.97 3.39
CA ARG A 134 6.10 14.98 4.23
C ARG A 134 5.49 16.36 4.57
N ARG A 135 4.15 16.43 4.49
CA ARG A 135 3.27 17.16 5.42
C ARG A 135 1.83 16.63 5.38
N LEU A 136 1.09 16.75 6.49
CA LEU A 136 -0.37 16.57 6.55
C LEU A 136 -0.95 17.71 7.40
N ALA A 137 -1.90 18.45 6.84
CA ALA A 137 -2.51 19.58 7.55
C ALA A 137 -3.59 19.11 8.55
N LEU A 138 -3.22 19.07 9.83
CA LEU A 138 -4.16 19.30 10.93
C LEU A 138 -3.78 20.62 11.59
N ARG A 139 -4.63 21.64 11.45
CA ARG A 139 -4.63 22.84 12.28
C ARG A 139 -6.07 23.18 12.70
N PRO A 140 -6.28 23.71 13.91
CA PRO A 140 -7.54 24.35 14.29
C PRO A 140 -7.69 25.70 13.57
N ALA A 141 -8.85 26.34 13.75
CA ALA A 141 -9.16 27.65 13.17
C ALA A 141 -8.41 28.81 13.86
N VAL A 142 -8.62 30.02 13.30
CA VAL A 142 -8.15 31.35 13.73
C VAL A 142 -6.70 31.68 13.33
N GLY A 143 -6.52 32.84 12.68
CA GLY A 143 -5.23 33.39 12.26
C GLY A 143 -5.34 34.26 11.00
N ILE A 144 -5.68 35.54 11.17
CA ILE A 144 -5.67 36.56 10.10
C ILE A 144 -4.22 36.98 9.80
N TYR A 145 -3.84 37.15 8.52
CA TYR A 145 -3.14 38.33 7.98
C TYR A 145 -2.98 38.22 6.46
N SER A 146 -2.96 39.36 5.77
CA SER A 146 -2.79 39.50 4.31
C SER A 146 -1.58 40.38 4.01
N ILE A 147 -0.81 40.03 2.98
CA ILE A 147 0.09 40.93 2.23
C ILE A 147 0.07 40.47 0.75
N ASP A 148 0.04 41.42 -0.18
CA ASP A 148 -0.01 41.22 -1.65
C ASP A 148 1.42 41.38 -2.28
N PRO A 149 1.69 41.55 -3.61
CA PRO A 149 2.87 40.93 -4.22
C PRO A 149 4.03 41.90 -4.52
N GLY A 150 5.26 41.38 -4.65
CA GLY A 150 6.46 42.18 -4.92
C GLY A 150 7.59 41.47 -5.67
N SER A 151 7.65 41.69 -6.99
CA SER A 151 8.86 41.73 -7.85
C SER A 151 10.04 40.75 -7.64
N GLY A 152 10.20 39.81 -8.58
CA GLY A 152 11.22 40.02 -9.64
C GLY A 152 12.51 39.19 -9.66
N ARG A 153 12.65 38.43 -10.77
CA ARG A 153 13.87 37.95 -11.46
C ARG A 153 14.70 36.76 -10.90
N ASP A 154 14.52 35.65 -11.60
CA ASP A 154 15.57 34.91 -12.34
C ASP A 154 16.68 34.19 -11.55
N GLY A 155 16.34 32.98 -11.11
CA GLY A 155 17.26 31.82 -11.06
C GLY A 155 16.45 30.55 -11.36
N PRO A 156 17.05 29.43 -11.79
CA PRO A 156 16.30 28.18 -11.95
C PRO A 156 15.73 27.76 -10.59
N ASP A 157 14.39 27.72 -10.49
CA ASP A 157 13.71 27.82 -9.20
C ASP A 157 14.08 26.71 -8.21
N ASN A 158 14.62 27.13 -7.05
CA ASN A 158 14.83 26.27 -5.89
C ASN A 158 13.49 25.99 -5.20
N ILE A 159 12.65 25.17 -5.83
CA ILE A 159 11.33 24.77 -5.31
C ILE A 159 11.50 23.88 -4.06
N MET A 160 11.53 24.54 -2.91
CA MET A 160 11.59 23.98 -1.56
C MET A 160 10.25 23.37 -1.11
N GLU A 161 9.66 22.48 -1.92
CA GLU A 161 8.36 21.87 -1.62
C GLU A 161 8.44 20.59 -0.77
N TRP A 162 7.97 20.72 0.47
CA TRP A 162 7.70 19.63 1.40
C TRP A 162 6.24 19.14 1.24
N CYS A 163 5.99 17.93 0.74
CA CYS A 163 4.65 17.31 0.89
C CYS A 163 4.61 15.78 0.91
N ALA A 164 3.44 15.20 1.17
CA ALA A 164 3.20 13.83 1.67
C ALA A 164 3.74 12.65 0.82
N ALA A 165 4.68 11.89 1.39
CA ALA A 165 5.14 10.59 0.87
C ALA A 165 4.45 9.38 1.53
N SER A 166 4.23 8.37 0.69
CA SER A 166 4.08 6.94 1.01
C SER A 166 3.34 6.60 2.30
N ARG A 167 2.07 6.23 2.13
CA ARG A 167 1.49 5.17 2.97
C ARG A 167 1.74 3.81 2.33
N LEU A 168 2.97 3.31 2.48
CA LEU A 168 3.07 1.88 2.72
C LEU A 168 2.53 1.68 4.14
N THR A 169 1.32 1.14 4.25
CA THR A 169 0.66 0.86 5.54
C THR A 169 0.06 -0.54 5.47
N VAL A 170 0.96 -1.46 5.15
CA VAL A 170 0.89 -2.92 5.32
C VAL A 170 -0.27 -3.38 6.19
N ILE A 171 -1.03 -4.33 5.66
CA ILE A 171 -2.08 -5.07 6.37
C ILE A 171 -1.47 -5.88 7.54
N LEU A 172 -1.21 -5.24 8.69
CA LEU A 172 -0.82 -5.84 9.98
C LEU A 172 -0.80 -4.83 11.15
N LEU A 173 -0.86 -5.32 12.40
CA LEU A 173 -1.84 -4.74 13.32
C LEU A 173 -1.75 -4.98 14.84
N LEU A 174 -2.65 -4.25 15.53
CA LEU A 174 -3.17 -4.34 16.90
C LEU A 174 -2.33 -3.68 17.98
N ARG A 175 -3.03 -3.07 18.93
CA ARG A 175 -2.49 -2.67 20.22
C ARG A 175 -3.49 -3.01 21.33
N PRO A 176 -3.11 -3.79 22.35
CA PRO A 176 -3.88 -3.93 23.58
C PRO A 176 -3.79 -2.66 24.46
N SER A 177 -4.84 -2.41 25.23
CA SER A 177 -4.85 -1.61 26.47
C SER A 177 -4.12 -2.39 27.60
N PRO A 178 -3.76 -1.82 28.78
CA PRO A 178 -4.37 -0.66 29.47
C PRO A 178 -3.33 0.27 30.19
N PRO A 179 -3.71 1.14 31.14
CA PRO A 179 -5.03 1.75 31.44
C PRO A 179 -5.05 3.29 31.27
N TYR A 180 -6.27 3.86 31.32
CA TYR A 180 -6.61 5.29 31.56
C TYR A 180 -6.09 6.38 30.57
N HIS A 181 -7.05 7.17 30.08
CA HIS A 181 -6.90 8.48 29.42
C HIS A 181 -5.77 8.70 28.37
N SER A 182 -5.96 8.19 27.15
CA SER A 182 -5.52 8.90 25.93
C SER A 182 -6.52 8.76 24.78
N THR A 183 -6.58 9.78 23.91
CA THR A 183 -7.44 9.80 22.73
C THR A 183 -6.72 9.22 21.52
N ASP A 184 -7.02 7.97 21.16
CA ASP A 184 -6.38 7.30 20.01
C ASP A 184 -7.37 6.83 18.93
N SER A 185 -6.82 6.47 17.77
CA SER A 185 -7.53 5.85 16.65
C SER A 185 -6.93 4.47 16.41
N THR A 186 -7.68 3.42 16.69
CA THR A 186 -7.28 2.04 16.39
C THR A 186 -7.51 1.70 14.93
N TYR A 187 -6.52 1.05 14.33
CA TYR A 187 -6.51 0.59 12.94
C TYR A 187 -6.61 -0.94 12.85
N GLN A 188 -7.07 -1.41 11.68
CA GLN A 188 -7.25 -2.81 11.21
C GLN A 188 -6.81 -2.87 9.71
N LEU A 189 -6.34 -3.90 8.94
CA LEU A 189 -6.31 -5.40 8.88
C LEU A 189 -7.66 -6.05 9.13
N HIS A 190 -8.29 -6.75 8.19
CA HIS A 190 -7.78 -7.75 7.21
C HIS A 190 -7.25 -7.17 5.86
N ALA A 191 -6.80 -7.93 4.85
CA ALA A 191 -6.67 -9.38 4.66
C ALA A 191 -5.30 -9.81 4.08
N LEU A 192 -4.80 -10.97 4.54
CA LEU A 192 -3.98 -11.86 3.70
C LEU A 192 -4.97 -12.60 2.80
N ASP A 193 -5.47 -11.93 1.76
CA ASP A 193 -6.43 -12.60 0.88
C ASP A 193 -5.73 -13.58 -0.05
N ALA A 194 -6.43 -14.68 -0.33
CA ALA A 194 -6.02 -15.69 -1.28
C ALA A 194 -6.63 -15.42 -2.66
N ASP A 195 -7.02 -14.17 -2.94
CA ASP A 195 -7.40 -13.74 -4.28
C ASP A 195 -6.15 -13.60 -5.16
N TYR A 196 -5.73 -14.77 -5.65
CA TYR A 196 -4.68 -14.94 -6.61
C TYR A 196 -5.04 -14.26 -7.96
N GLY A 197 -6.32 -14.16 -8.30
CA GLY A 197 -6.80 -13.52 -9.54
C GLY A 197 -6.67 -12.00 -9.56
N GLU A 198 -6.56 -11.35 -8.40
CA GLU A 198 -6.33 -9.90 -8.28
C GLU A 198 -4.85 -9.50 -8.10
N SER A 199 -3.91 -10.47 -8.19
CA SER A 199 -2.46 -10.26 -8.13
C SER A 199 -1.94 -9.60 -6.82
N HIS A 200 -2.77 -9.53 -5.78
CA HIS A 200 -2.54 -8.67 -4.61
C HIS A 200 -2.09 -9.42 -3.34
N TYR A 201 -1.96 -10.75 -3.42
CA TYR A 201 -1.56 -11.65 -2.32
C TYR A 201 -0.11 -11.38 -1.86
N ILE A 202 0.20 -11.62 -0.58
CA ILE A 202 1.56 -11.47 -0.02
C ILE A 202 1.98 -12.70 0.78
N GLY A 203 2.28 -13.80 0.07
CA GLY A 203 2.68 -15.05 0.69
C GLY A 203 2.87 -16.19 -0.32
N PRO A 204 3.01 -17.45 0.16
CA PRO A 204 3.04 -18.62 -0.70
C PRO A 204 1.64 -18.89 -1.31
N ILE A 205 1.65 -19.39 -2.54
CA ILE A 205 0.44 -19.87 -3.24
C ILE A 205 -0.07 -21.15 -2.54
N LYS A 206 -1.34 -21.17 -2.14
CA LYS A 206 -1.96 -22.26 -1.38
C LYS A 206 -3.46 -22.37 -1.65
N GLY A 207 -3.95 -23.60 -1.84
CA GLY A 207 -5.38 -23.87 -2.05
C GLY A 207 -5.78 -23.79 -3.53
N ALA A 208 -7.06 -23.54 -3.79
CA ALA A 208 -7.58 -23.38 -5.15
C ALA A 208 -7.32 -21.96 -5.67
N GLN A 209 -7.05 -21.83 -6.97
CA GLN A 209 -6.76 -20.56 -7.65
C GLN A 209 -7.74 -20.35 -8.82
N PRO A 210 -9.06 -20.52 -8.65
CA PRO A 210 -9.98 -20.95 -9.71
C PRO A 210 -9.93 -20.09 -10.98
N ASN A 211 -9.29 -20.61 -12.02
CA ASN A 211 -9.06 -20.00 -13.32
C ASN A 211 -8.09 -18.79 -13.30
N SER A 212 -7.17 -18.71 -12.34
CA SER A 212 -6.09 -17.71 -12.29
C SER A 212 -4.69 -18.32 -12.35
N GLU A 213 -4.59 -19.66 -12.40
CA GLU A 213 -3.33 -20.41 -12.41
C GLU A 213 -2.32 -19.92 -13.46
N GLY A 214 -2.79 -19.50 -14.65
CA GLY A 214 -1.96 -19.03 -15.77
C GLY A 214 -1.26 -17.68 -15.56
N TRP A 215 -1.71 -16.87 -14.60
CA TRP A 215 -1.07 -15.58 -14.26
C TRP A 215 -0.31 -15.62 -12.92
N VAL A 216 -0.48 -16.71 -12.14
CA VAL A 216 -0.05 -16.79 -10.74
C VAL A 216 1.04 -17.85 -10.51
N ASN A 217 1.00 -18.96 -11.23
CA ASN A 217 2.04 -19.98 -11.13
C ASN A 217 3.39 -19.39 -11.56
N GLY A 218 4.42 -19.53 -10.71
CA GLY A 218 5.73 -18.89 -10.90
C GLY A 218 5.91 -17.54 -10.18
N PHE A 219 4.86 -16.98 -9.56
CA PHE A 219 4.90 -15.66 -8.92
C PHE A 219 4.74 -15.71 -7.38
N PRO A 220 5.69 -16.29 -6.62
CA PRO A 220 5.59 -16.39 -5.16
C PRO A 220 5.97 -15.06 -4.47
N HIS A 221 4.99 -14.31 -3.97
CA HIS A 221 5.18 -13.01 -3.30
C HIS A 221 5.79 -13.10 -1.86
N LEU A 222 6.67 -14.07 -1.64
CA LEU A 222 7.41 -14.28 -0.38
C LEU A 222 8.36 -13.13 -0.01
N PRO A 223 9.08 -12.47 -0.93
CA PRO A 223 9.91 -11.33 -0.57
C PRO A 223 9.07 -10.12 -0.13
N TRP A 224 7.88 -9.93 -0.70
CA TRP A 224 6.91 -8.97 -0.18
C TRP A 224 6.43 -9.37 1.22
N LEU A 225 6.14 -10.64 1.51
CA LEU A 225 5.79 -11.06 2.89
C LEU A 225 6.90 -10.69 3.89
N LYS A 226 8.17 -10.91 3.54
CA LYS A 226 9.32 -10.52 4.36
C LYS A 226 9.44 -9.00 4.51
N LEU A 227 9.33 -8.23 3.42
CA LEU A 227 9.33 -6.76 3.42
C LEU A 227 8.20 -6.21 4.30
N ASN A 228 6.98 -6.73 4.16
CA ASN A 228 5.81 -6.35 4.95
C ASN A 228 6.04 -6.63 6.46
N SER A 229 6.77 -7.69 6.81
CA SER A 229 7.08 -8.02 8.22
C SER A 229 7.89 -6.92 8.95
N HIS A 230 8.73 -6.17 8.24
CA HIS A 230 9.47 -5.03 8.80
C HIS A 230 8.51 -3.92 9.24
N PHE A 231 7.61 -3.50 8.34
CA PHE A 231 6.66 -2.42 8.62
C PHE A 231 5.59 -2.84 9.64
N ALA A 232 5.16 -4.10 9.62
CA ALA A 232 4.30 -4.68 10.65
C ALA A 232 4.92 -4.61 12.06
N ARG A 233 6.23 -4.90 12.17
CA ARG A 233 7.00 -4.76 13.41
C ARG A 233 7.08 -3.30 13.87
N ALA A 234 7.49 -2.40 12.96
CA ALA A 234 7.60 -0.96 13.24
C ALA A 234 6.25 -0.32 13.63
N PHE A 235 5.13 -0.78 13.06
CA PHE A 235 3.78 -0.34 13.44
C PHE A 235 3.38 -0.84 14.83
N ARG A 236 3.66 -2.12 15.14
CA ARG A 236 3.34 -2.77 16.43
C ARG A 236 4.09 -2.14 17.61
N GLU A 237 5.40 -1.98 17.48
CA GLU A 237 6.24 -1.35 18.51
C GLU A 237 6.02 0.17 18.57
N GLY A 238 5.69 0.77 17.42
CA GLY A 238 5.58 2.21 17.24
C GLY A 238 6.94 2.91 17.17
N PRO A 239 6.97 4.23 16.93
CA PRO A 239 8.22 4.98 17.00
C PRO A 239 8.80 4.90 18.43
N PRO A 240 10.14 4.82 18.59
CA PRO A 240 10.82 4.76 19.89
C PRO A 240 10.85 6.12 20.61
N ALA A 241 9.66 6.74 20.75
CA ALA A 241 9.42 7.96 21.51
C ALA A 241 7.95 8.03 21.96
N LYS A 242 7.67 7.54 23.19
CA LYS A 242 6.49 8.00 23.97
C LYS A 242 6.73 9.45 24.44
N LYS A 243 6.87 10.40 23.51
CA LYS A 243 6.97 11.85 23.75
C LYS A 243 6.74 12.63 22.44
N HIS A 244 5.64 13.37 22.40
CA HIS A 244 5.33 14.46 21.46
C HIS A 244 5.37 14.16 19.95
N TRP A 245 4.20 13.82 19.39
CA TRP A 245 3.89 14.04 17.96
C TRP A 245 3.63 15.53 17.63
N LEU A 246 3.63 16.40 18.64
CA LEU A 246 3.52 17.86 18.52
C LEU A 246 4.82 18.51 19.01
N GLY A 247 5.79 18.65 18.10
CA GLY A 247 7.08 19.27 18.38
C GLY A 247 8.16 18.89 17.39
N LEU A 248 8.68 19.90 16.68
CA LEU A 248 9.91 19.94 15.88
C LEU A 248 10.93 18.78 16.04
N GLY A 249 11.25 18.11 14.93
CA GLY A 249 12.67 17.88 14.60
C GLY A 249 13.38 16.62 15.10
N LYS A 250 12.69 15.53 15.49
CA LYS A 250 13.36 14.22 15.65
C LYS A 250 12.94 13.20 14.59
N LYS A 251 13.87 12.90 13.68
CA LYS A 251 13.78 11.81 12.70
C LYS A 251 13.89 10.48 13.45
N VAL A 252 12.87 9.63 13.32
CA VAL A 252 12.97 8.22 13.74
C VAL A 252 13.74 7.49 12.64
N GLU A 253 15.06 7.47 12.79
CA GLU A 253 15.89 6.55 12.02
C GLU A 253 15.77 5.17 12.66
N ALA A 254 14.85 4.37 12.13
CA ALA A 254 14.94 2.93 12.30
C ALA A 254 16.27 2.50 11.65
N LYS A 255 17.27 2.17 12.47
CA LYS A 255 18.55 1.66 11.99
C LYS A 255 18.29 0.29 11.37
N MET A 256 18.63 0.12 10.09
CA MET A 256 18.54 -1.19 9.45
C MET A 256 19.55 -2.14 10.10
N GLU A 257 19.12 -3.37 10.37
CA GLU A 257 19.92 -4.41 11.06
C GLU A 257 20.74 -5.24 10.06
N LYS A 258 20.17 -5.51 8.88
CA LYS A 258 20.81 -6.12 7.71
C LYS A 258 20.64 -5.18 6.52
N ASP A 259 21.60 -5.20 5.61
CA ASP A 259 21.45 -4.66 4.26
C ASP A 259 20.63 -5.62 3.40
N GLU A 260 19.53 -5.13 2.82
CA GLU A 260 18.61 -5.95 2.03
C GLU A 260 18.08 -5.17 0.82
N ILE A 261 17.88 -5.89 -0.28
CA ILE A 261 17.31 -5.38 -1.52
C ILE A 261 16.04 -6.19 -1.78
N TYR A 262 14.94 -5.52 -2.13
CA TYR A 262 13.67 -6.13 -2.51
C TYR A 262 13.26 -5.55 -3.86
N VAL A 263 13.02 -6.38 -4.88
CA VAL A 263 12.68 -5.92 -6.24
C VAL A 263 11.36 -6.51 -6.72
N TRP A 264 10.66 -5.79 -7.60
CA TRP A 264 9.52 -6.33 -8.34
C TRP A 264 9.32 -5.67 -9.71
N ALA A 265 8.69 -6.41 -10.62
CA ALA A 265 8.35 -5.98 -11.99
C ALA A 265 7.21 -6.83 -12.57
N ARG A 266 6.56 -6.34 -13.64
CA ARG A 266 5.76 -7.22 -14.52
C ARG A 266 6.70 -8.09 -15.38
N PRO A 267 6.26 -9.29 -15.80
CA PRO A 267 7.03 -10.16 -16.70
C PRO A 267 7.13 -9.63 -18.14
N HIS A 268 6.34 -8.62 -18.53
CA HIS A 268 6.39 -8.01 -19.87
C HIS A 268 6.13 -6.51 -19.83
N LEU A 269 6.47 -5.80 -20.92
CA LEU A 269 6.06 -4.40 -21.10
C LEU A 269 4.54 -4.30 -21.17
N LYS A 270 3.93 -3.26 -20.62
CA LYS A 270 2.46 -3.10 -20.58
C LYS A 270 1.81 -3.11 -21.97
N ASP A 271 2.57 -2.67 -22.98
CA ASP A 271 2.15 -2.61 -24.38
C ASP A 271 2.50 -3.86 -25.21
N ALA A 272 3.18 -4.85 -24.63
CA ALA A 272 3.51 -6.09 -25.33
C ALA A 272 2.22 -6.78 -25.85
N PRO A 273 2.21 -7.30 -27.10
CA PRO A 273 1.08 -8.05 -27.62
C PRO A 273 1.16 -9.51 -27.16
N ALA A 274 0.03 -10.03 -26.65
CA ALA A 274 -0.13 -11.44 -26.30
C ALA A 274 -1.22 -12.09 -27.20
N PRO A 275 -1.07 -13.36 -27.61
CA PRO A 275 -2.11 -14.14 -28.27
C PRO A 275 -3.14 -14.70 -27.27
N ASP A 276 -3.47 -13.91 -26.24
CA ASP A 276 -4.35 -14.31 -25.14
C ASP A 276 -5.81 -14.42 -25.61
N ALA A 277 -6.57 -15.33 -25.00
CA ALA A 277 -8.02 -15.44 -25.17
C ALA A 277 -8.78 -14.41 -24.32
N VAL A 278 -8.12 -13.79 -23.34
CA VAL A 278 -8.66 -12.75 -22.45
C VAL A 278 -8.17 -11.36 -22.89
N GLU A 279 -9.04 -10.35 -22.80
CA GLU A 279 -8.66 -8.96 -23.09
C GLU A 279 -7.64 -8.41 -22.08
N ARG A 280 -6.75 -7.50 -22.53
CA ARG A 280 -5.76 -6.83 -21.67
C ARG A 280 -6.46 -6.11 -20.49
N PRO A 281 -6.02 -6.28 -19.23
CA PRO A 281 -6.67 -5.71 -18.04
C PRO A 281 -6.95 -4.20 -18.10
N SER A 282 -8.12 -3.77 -17.60
CA SER A 282 -8.52 -2.35 -17.61
C SER A 282 -7.61 -1.47 -16.75
N GLY A 283 -7.09 -0.37 -17.31
CA GLY A 283 -6.12 0.50 -16.64
C GLY A 283 -4.65 0.11 -16.83
N TRP A 284 -4.36 -0.88 -17.69
CA TRP A 284 -2.99 -1.23 -18.11
C TRP A 284 -2.16 -0.02 -18.57
N GLU A 285 -2.80 1.05 -19.04
CA GLU A 285 -2.16 2.29 -19.49
C GLU A 285 -1.38 2.99 -18.35
N LEU A 286 -1.82 2.78 -17.10
CA LEU A 286 -1.48 3.58 -15.93
C LEU A 286 -0.28 3.05 -15.12
N THR A 287 0.32 1.95 -15.56
CA THR A 287 1.58 1.43 -14.99
C THR A 287 2.78 1.86 -15.84
N ASP A 288 3.97 1.85 -15.25
CA ASP A 288 5.25 2.12 -15.90
C ASP A 288 5.99 0.83 -16.26
N ASP A 289 6.69 0.84 -17.39
CA ASP A 289 7.63 -0.20 -17.77
C ASP A 289 8.95 -0.04 -17.01
N LYS A 290 8.88 -0.31 -15.70
CA LYS A 290 9.98 -0.24 -14.73
C LYS A 290 10.01 -1.51 -13.88
N PHE A 291 11.19 -1.89 -13.40
CA PHE A 291 11.29 -2.59 -12.13
C PHE A 291 11.49 -1.58 -11.00
N TRP A 292 10.96 -1.91 -9.83
CA TRP A 292 11.15 -1.14 -8.61
C TRP A 292 12.12 -1.86 -7.68
N ALA A 293 12.82 -1.09 -6.84
CA ALA A 293 13.67 -1.63 -5.79
C ALA A 293 13.45 -0.87 -4.48
N VAL A 294 13.16 -1.58 -3.39
CA VAL A 294 13.23 -1.06 -2.02
C VAL A 294 14.54 -1.56 -1.40
N ILE A 295 15.32 -0.63 -0.89
CA ILE A 295 16.64 -0.88 -0.32
C ILE A 295 16.60 -0.57 1.17
N PHE A 296 16.94 -1.55 2.00
CA PHE A 296 17.30 -1.37 3.40
C PHE A 296 18.82 -1.26 3.48
N ALA A 297 19.35 -0.12 3.92
CA ALA A 297 20.78 0.16 4.02
C ALA A 297 21.19 0.48 5.47
N THR A 298 22.17 -0.25 6.00
CA THR A 298 22.74 -0.08 7.34
C THR A 298 23.56 1.21 7.47
N SER A 299 24.06 1.71 6.35
CA SER A 299 24.96 2.86 6.19
C SER A 299 24.79 3.43 4.76
N PRO A 300 25.19 4.70 4.48
CA PRO A 300 25.09 5.26 3.14
C PRO A 300 25.85 4.42 2.10
N ALA A 301 25.26 4.24 0.91
CA ALA A 301 25.74 3.30 -0.09
C ALA A 301 25.50 3.79 -1.53
N SER A 302 26.28 3.24 -2.47
CA SER A 302 26.04 3.39 -3.90
C SER A 302 25.19 2.22 -4.39
N ILE A 303 24.10 2.49 -5.09
CA ILE A 303 23.26 1.47 -5.74
C ILE A 303 23.51 1.50 -7.24
N THR A 304 23.69 0.33 -7.82
CA THR A 304 23.66 0.11 -9.28
C THR A 304 22.35 -0.60 -9.61
N LEU A 305 21.58 -0.07 -10.58
CA LEU A 305 20.36 -0.69 -11.10
C LEU A 305 20.53 -0.93 -12.60
N CYS A 306 20.12 -2.10 -13.09
CA CYS A 306 20.35 -2.51 -14.47
C CYS A 306 19.29 -3.52 -14.92
N SER A 307 18.85 -3.44 -16.19
CA SER A 307 18.03 -4.49 -16.84
C SER A 307 18.75 -5.15 -18.02
N LYS A 308 19.64 -4.40 -18.71
CA LYS A 308 20.70 -4.95 -19.58
C LYS A 308 22.03 -4.24 -19.28
N THR A 309 23.11 -5.01 -19.31
CA THR A 309 24.47 -4.63 -18.86
C THR A 309 25.04 -3.37 -19.51
N GLU A 310 24.55 -2.99 -20.69
CA GLU A 310 24.96 -1.80 -21.44
C GLU A 310 24.59 -0.46 -20.80
N LYS A 311 23.55 -0.42 -19.94
CA LYS A 311 23.00 0.84 -19.39
C LYS A 311 22.67 0.75 -17.90
N PRO A 312 23.67 0.59 -17.02
CA PRO A 312 23.48 0.66 -15.57
C PRO A 312 23.26 2.11 -15.09
N GLN A 313 22.29 2.30 -14.19
CA GLN A 313 22.09 3.55 -13.46
C GLN A 313 22.77 3.47 -12.09
N TYR A 314 23.49 4.54 -11.70
CA TYR A 314 24.16 4.65 -10.40
C TYR A 314 23.47 5.72 -9.54
N ILE A 315 23.17 5.39 -8.27
CA ILE A 315 22.46 6.28 -7.34
C ILE A 315 23.10 6.19 -5.96
N GLN A 316 23.47 7.33 -5.35
CA GLN A 316 23.86 7.35 -3.93
C GLN A 316 22.63 7.40 -3.03
N ILE A 317 22.57 6.56 -2.00
CA ILE A 317 21.48 6.52 -1.01
C ILE A 317 21.99 6.76 0.42
N PRO A 318 21.18 7.37 1.30
CA PRO A 318 21.46 7.43 2.73
C PRO A 318 21.21 6.07 3.41
N ALA A 319 21.64 5.96 4.66
CA ALA A 319 21.20 4.88 5.55
C ALA A 319 19.68 4.94 5.81
N GLY A 320 19.08 3.79 6.13
CA GLY A 320 17.63 3.65 6.33
C GLY A 320 16.97 2.93 5.15
N ILE A 321 15.77 3.38 4.77
CA ILE A 321 15.00 2.80 3.66
C ILE A 321 14.99 3.79 2.50
N SER A 322 15.37 3.32 1.31
CA SER A 322 15.22 4.06 0.04
C SER A 322 14.36 3.26 -0.94
N LYS A 323 13.64 3.93 -1.84
CA LYS A 323 12.92 3.28 -2.94
C LYS A 323 13.33 3.91 -4.27
N LEU A 324 13.65 3.05 -5.23
CA LEU A 324 14.27 3.36 -6.51
C LEU A 324 13.50 2.65 -7.64
N SER A 325 13.81 3.01 -8.89
CA SER A 325 13.22 2.38 -10.08
C SER A 325 14.18 2.43 -11.25
N HIS A 326 14.12 1.44 -12.14
CA HIS A 326 14.84 1.44 -13.41
C HIS A 326 13.92 0.96 -14.54
N PRO A 327 13.99 1.52 -15.76
CA PRO A 327 13.22 1.02 -16.90
C PRO A 327 13.46 -0.47 -17.20
N LEU A 328 12.40 -1.17 -17.61
CA LEU A 328 12.48 -2.51 -18.19
C LEU A 328 12.98 -2.42 -19.64
N VAL A 329 13.64 -3.47 -20.11
CA VAL A 329 14.06 -3.63 -21.51
C VAL A 329 13.68 -5.04 -21.97
N PRO A 330 13.01 -5.24 -23.13
CA PRO A 330 12.68 -6.58 -23.64
C PRO A 330 13.91 -7.49 -23.75
N GLY A 331 13.80 -8.72 -23.26
CA GLY A 331 14.92 -9.65 -23.12
C GLY A 331 15.99 -9.22 -22.11
N GLY A 332 15.68 -8.28 -21.22
CA GLY A 332 16.49 -7.91 -20.06
C GLY A 332 16.02 -8.62 -18.79
N GLY A 333 16.85 -8.62 -17.76
CA GLY A 333 16.52 -9.14 -16.42
C GLY A 333 16.29 -8.02 -15.41
N ILE A 334 16.51 -8.33 -14.13
CA ILE A 334 16.67 -7.34 -13.05
C ILE A 334 18.03 -7.58 -12.40
N GLN A 335 18.84 -6.53 -12.27
CA GLN A 335 20.09 -6.57 -11.52
C GLN A 335 20.20 -5.33 -10.65
N VAL A 336 20.31 -5.53 -9.34
CA VAL A 336 20.51 -4.47 -8.35
C VAL A 336 21.64 -4.86 -7.40
N GLN A 337 22.67 -4.01 -7.33
CA GLN A 337 23.79 -4.16 -6.39
C GLN A 337 23.83 -2.98 -5.44
N MET A 338 24.03 -3.25 -4.15
CA MET A 338 24.48 -2.27 -3.18
C MET A 338 26.00 -2.38 -3.04
N ILE A 339 26.69 -1.25 -3.16
CA ILE A 339 28.14 -1.14 -3.14
C ILE A 339 28.56 -0.15 -2.05
N ARG A 340 29.51 -0.55 -1.20
CA ARG A 340 30.19 0.33 -0.23
C ARG A 340 31.70 0.11 -0.32
N ASN A 341 32.47 1.19 -0.39
CA ASN A 341 33.94 1.16 -0.50
C ASN A 341 34.47 0.25 -1.64
N GLY A 342 33.74 0.17 -2.76
CA GLY A 342 34.06 -0.70 -3.90
C GLY A 342 33.65 -2.17 -3.76
N VAL A 343 33.11 -2.58 -2.61
CA VAL A 343 32.67 -3.96 -2.36
C VAL A 343 31.15 -4.07 -2.51
N VAL A 344 30.68 -5.10 -3.23
CA VAL A 344 29.25 -5.46 -3.26
C VAL A 344 28.87 -6.06 -1.91
N VAL A 345 27.92 -5.42 -1.23
CA VAL A 345 27.52 -5.69 0.16
C VAL A 345 26.11 -6.27 0.27
N ALA A 346 25.31 -6.13 -0.79
CA ALA A 346 24.09 -6.90 -1.04
C ALA A 346 23.83 -6.92 -2.55
N GLN A 347 23.26 -8.01 -3.09
CA GLN A 347 22.90 -8.12 -4.50
C GLN A 347 21.54 -8.83 -4.63
N CYS A 348 20.67 -8.30 -5.49
CA CYS A 348 19.51 -9.02 -6.00
C CYS A 348 19.63 -9.06 -7.53
N ALA A 349 19.90 -10.24 -8.07
CA ALA A 349 20.06 -10.46 -9.50
C ALA A 349 19.53 -11.87 -9.86
N PRO A 350 18.21 -12.02 -10.03
CA PRO A 350 17.61 -13.25 -10.53
C PRO A 350 18.28 -13.68 -11.84
N THR A 351 18.41 -14.99 -12.01
CA THR A 351 18.86 -15.59 -13.27
C THR A 351 17.83 -15.37 -14.37
N THR A 352 18.26 -15.50 -15.63
CA THR A 352 17.36 -15.38 -16.81
C THR A 352 16.20 -16.38 -16.76
N ASP A 353 16.42 -17.55 -16.15
CA ASP A 353 15.43 -18.61 -15.98
C ASP A 353 14.41 -18.30 -14.87
N GLU A 354 14.77 -17.45 -13.90
CA GLU A 354 13.87 -16.93 -12.86
C GLU A 354 13.10 -15.69 -13.33
N PHE A 355 13.75 -14.79 -14.07
CA PHE A 355 13.11 -13.60 -14.65
C PHE A 355 13.81 -13.05 -15.90
N CYS A 356 13.05 -12.90 -16.97
CA CYS A 356 13.35 -11.97 -18.04
C CYS A 356 12.09 -11.24 -18.53
N VAL A 357 12.26 -10.07 -19.15
CA VAL A 357 11.16 -9.28 -19.70
C VAL A 357 10.74 -9.84 -21.05
N HIS A 358 9.61 -10.53 -21.10
CA HIS A 358 9.07 -11.12 -22.32
C HIS A 358 8.66 -10.03 -23.32
N GLU A 359 9.21 -10.08 -24.54
CA GLU A 359 8.82 -9.19 -25.65
C GLU A 359 7.45 -9.56 -26.23
N ARG A 360 7.16 -10.87 -26.23
CA ARG A 360 5.92 -11.48 -26.72
C ARG A 360 5.44 -12.52 -25.68
N PRO A 361 4.76 -12.09 -24.61
CA PRO A 361 4.20 -13.00 -23.63
C PRO A 361 3.06 -13.83 -24.24
N GLU A 362 2.82 -15.04 -23.73
CA GLU A 362 1.72 -15.90 -24.19
C GLU A 362 0.34 -15.41 -23.70
N VAL A 363 0.32 -14.73 -22.55
CA VAL A 363 -0.87 -14.19 -21.87
C VAL A 363 -0.60 -12.78 -21.35
N TYR A 364 -1.63 -11.97 -21.12
CA TYR A 364 -1.53 -10.63 -20.53
C TYR A 364 -1.29 -10.69 -19.00
N ASN A 365 -0.13 -11.20 -18.60
CA ASN A 365 0.23 -11.32 -17.19
C ASN A 365 0.75 -10.00 -16.58
N PHE A 366 -0.17 -9.27 -15.95
CA PHE A 366 0.13 -8.06 -15.16
C PHE A 366 0.40 -8.34 -13.66
N ASN A 367 0.54 -9.60 -13.26
CA ASN A 367 1.06 -9.97 -11.95
C ASN A 367 2.54 -9.54 -11.79
N ALA A 368 3.05 -9.55 -10.56
CA ALA A 368 4.40 -9.07 -10.26
C ALA A 368 5.36 -10.22 -9.97
N PHE A 369 6.43 -10.33 -10.75
CA PHE A 369 7.61 -11.05 -10.28
C PHE A 369 8.21 -10.29 -9.09
N VAL A 370 8.58 -11.00 -8.02
CA VAL A 370 9.15 -10.40 -6.80
C VAL A 370 10.36 -11.21 -6.35
N ALA A 371 11.49 -10.54 -6.12
CA ALA A 371 12.71 -11.14 -5.59
C ALA A 371 13.34 -10.29 -4.45
N MET A 372 14.37 -10.83 -3.81
CA MET A 372 15.20 -10.10 -2.85
C MET A 372 16.67 -10.52 -2.93
N SER A 373 17.55 -9.78 -2.26
CA SER A 373 18.90 -10.24 -1.96
C SER A 373 18.89 -11.33 -0.88
N GLU A 374 19.80 -12.29 -1.03
CA GLU A 374 20.10 -13.35 -0.06
C GLU A 374 20.57 -12.78 1.30
#